data_AF-Q9K8S5-F1
#
_entry.id   AF-Q9K8S5-F1
#
_cell.length_a   1.000
_cell.length_b   1.000
_cell.length_c   1.000
_cell.angle_alpha   90.00
_cell.angle_beta   90.00
_cell.angle_gamma   90.00
#
_symmetry.space_group_name_H-M   'P 1'
#
loop_
_entity.id
_entity.type
_entity.pdbx_description
1 polymer ?
#
loop_
_entity_poly.entity_id
_entity_poly.type
_entity_poly.pdbx_seq_one_letter_code
_entity_poly.pdbx_strand_id
1 'polypeptide(L)'
;MNEGNHQGSEKKKKTNRSGKYKAYKWPAIIMITGLILSFFYKYGDMIFEDKTVPEAVTPEIQESIRETQEAFAQEREASMVEETIQPVELFLQRLAEHELEAALSQIVEPSYQSIIRENLDHPLFEQLIGAEIAEVFYPHRGLSLVAYCLLVNEETDVQAIVGVELGQIAYIYADDWNESQEDIEKYESLLEEIKHNED
;
A
#
# COMPACT_ATOMS: atom_id res chain seq x y z
N MET A 1 73.38 -48.60 31.13
CA MET A 1 73.11 -48.29 32.54
C MET A 1 73.46 -46.82 32.78
N ASN A 2 72.65 -46.13 33.59
CA ASN A 2 72.56 -44.68 33.83
C ASN A 2 72.00 -43.87 32.64
N GLU A 3 71.06 -42.95 32.80
CA GLU A 3 70.29 -42.39 33.93
C GLU A 3 69.04 -41.76 33.26
N GLY A 4 67.85 -41.83 33.83
CA GLY A 4 67.45 -40.83 34.83
C GLY A 4 66.65 -39.70 34.19
N ASN A 5 65.33 -39.92 34.13
CA ASN A 5 64.24 -38.96 34.35
C ASN A 5 64.58 -37.45 34.39
N HIS A 6 63.99 -36.64 33.51
CA HIS A 6 63.40 -35.34 33.88
C HIS A 6 62.46 -34.80 32.77
N GLN A 7 61.17 -34.88 33.07
CA GLN A 7 60.19 -33.79 33.09
C GLN A 7 60.52 -32.51 32.29
N GLY A 8 59.60 -32.11 31.39
CA GLY A 8 59.39 -30.68 31.12
C GLY A 8 58.78 -30.31 29.77
N SER A 9 57.48 -29.96 29.81
CA SER A 9 56.86 -28.91 28.97
C SER A 9 56.62 -29.28 27.48
N GLU A 10 55.55 -28.91 26.77
CA GLU A 10 54.65 -27.77 26.86
C GLU A 10 53.34 -28.04 26.08
N LYS A 11 52.25 -27.40 26.54
CA LYS A 11 51.14 -26.80 25.77
C LYS A 11 50.25 -27.71 24.88
N LYS A 12 48.94 -27.73 25.19
CA LYS A 12 47.92 -26.86 24.53
C LYS A 12 46.48 -27.18 24.98
N LYS A 13 45.86 -26.15 25.57
CA LYS A 13 44.53 -25.57 25.30
C LYS A 13 43.29 -26.47 25.19
N LYS A 14 42.31 -26.10 26.04
CA LYS A 14 40.88 -25.80 25.72
C LYS A 14 40.02 -27.04 25.42
N THR A 15 38.78 -27.21 25.88
CA THR A 15 37.76 -26.24 26.30
C THR A 15 36.60 -27.02 26.93
N ASN A 16 35.99 -26.45 27.96
CA ASN A 16 34.63 -26.79 28.40
C ASN A 16 33.66 -26.83 27.20
N ARG A 17 32.92 -27.92 27.05
CA ARG A 17 31.63 -27.95 26.34
C ARG A 17 30.65 -28.81 27.13
N SER A 18 30.02 -28.22 28.15
CA SER A 18 28.72 -28.72 28.62
C SER A 18 27.63 -28.15 27.70
N GLY A 19 27.38 -28.86 26.60
CA GLY A 19 26.21 -28.61 25.76
C GLY A 19 24.97 -29.15 26.46
N LYS A 20 24.10 -28.27 26.97
CA LYS A 20 22.75 -28.63 27.41
C LYS A 20 21.93 -29.01 26.17
N TYR A 21 21.67 -30.29 25.95
CA TYR A 21 20.74 -30.74 24.92
C TYR A 21 19.31 -30.45 25.38
N LYS A 22 18.59 -29.57 24.67
CA LYS A 22 17.14 -29.37 24.86
C LYS A 22 16.43 -30.68 24.49
N ALA A 23 15.77 -31.32 25.45
CA ALA A 23 14.91 -32.47 25.21
C ALA A 23 13.72 -32.02 24.34
N TYR A 24 13.71 -32.44 23.07
CA TYR A 24 12.57 -32.20 22.18
C TYR A 24 11.36 -32.99 22.68
N LYS A 25 10.26 -32.30 22.97
CA LYS A 25 9.00 -32.86 23.48
C LYS A 25 8.16 -33.52 22.36
N TRP A 26 8.78 -34.29 21.47
CA TRP A 26 8.11 -35.05 20.41
C TRP A 26 6.91 -35.89 20.91
N PRO A 27 7.00 -36.59 22.07
CA PRO A 27 5.87 -37.38 22.57
C PRO A 27 4.65 -36.53 22.96
N ALA A 28 4.88 -35.31 23.46
CA ALA A 28 3.80 -34.42 23.85
C ALA A 28 3.08 -33.83 22.63
N ILE A 29 3.83 -33.51 21.57
CA ILE A 29 3.27 -33.00 20.32
C ILE A 29 2.36 -34.06 19.68
N ILE A 30 2.81 -35.32 19.62
CA ILE A 30 2.01 -36.42 19.05
C ILE A 30 0.70 -36.63 19.83
N MET A 31 0.73 -36.55 21.18
CA MET A 31 -0.49 -36.66 21.98
C MET A 31 -1.46 -35.50 21.76
N ILE A 32 -0.95 -34.26 21.68
CA ILE A 32 -1.80 -33.09 21.43
C ILE A 32 -2.44 -33.18 20.04
N THR A 33 -1.67 -33.53 19.01
CA THR A 33 -2.20 -33.71 17.65
C THR A 33 -3.25 -34.83 17.60
N GLY A 34 -3.01 -35.95 18.30
CA GLY A 34 -3.98 -37.04 18.39
C GLY A 34 -5.28 -36.65 19.09
N LEU A 35 -5.22 -35.83 20.13
CA LEU A 35 -6.40 -35.28 20.81
C LEU A 35 -7.20 -34.35 19.89
N ILE A 36 -6.51 -33.46 19.17
CA ILE A 36 -7.15 -32.54 18.22
C ILE A 36 -7.84 -33.32 17.09
N LEU A 37 -7.16 -34.30 16.50
CA LEU A 37 -7.74 -35.15 15.44
C LEU A 37 -8.93 -35.97 15.93
N SER A 38 -8.88 -36.49 17.17
CA SER A 38 -10.01 -37.22 17.77
C SER A 38 -11.21 -36.32 18.02
N PHE A 39 -10.96 -35.05 18.37
CA PHE A 39 -11.99 -34.05 18.54
C PHE A 39 -12.67 -33.72 17.19
N PHE A 40 -11.88 -33.48 16.13
CA PHE A 40 -12.42 -33.27 14.79
C PHE A 40 -13.13 -34.51 14.22
N TYR A 41 -12.67 -35.72 14.53
CA TYR A 41 -13.37 -36.94 14.11
C TYR A 41 -14.74 -37.09 14.78
N LYS A 42 -14.85 -36.71 16.07
CA LYS A 42 -16.08 -36.87 16.84
C LYS A 42 -17.07 -35.72 16.69
N TYR A 43 -16.57 -34.50 16.51
CA TYR A 43 -17.39 -33.28 16.46
C TYR A 43 -17.28 -32.53 15.13
N GLY A 44 -16.48 -33.03 14.17
CA GLY A 44 -16.32 -32.41 12.86
C GLY A 44 -17.64 -32.34 12.10
N ASP A 45 -18.39 -33.44 12.07
CA ASP A 45 -19.71 -33.45 11.40
C ASP A 45 -20.65 -32.38 11.98
N MET A 46 -20.59 -32.12 13.29
CA MET A 46 -21.41 -31.11 13.97
C MET A 46 -20.94 -29.67 13.71
N ILE A 47 -19.67 -29.48 13.33
CA ILE A 47 -19.09 -28.17 12.97
C ILE A 47 -19.31 -27.87 11.48
N PHE A 48 -19.46 -28.89 10.64
CA PHE A 48 -19.64 -28.77 9.19
C PHE A 48 -21.08 -29.02 8.70
N GLU A 49 -22.04 -29.23 9.61
CA GLU A 49 -23.45 -29.48 9.29
C GLU A 49 -24.31 -28.23 9.02
N ASP A 50 -23.72 -27.05 8.86
CA ASP A 50 -24.45 -25.90 8.31
C ASP A 50 -24.35 -25.92 6.78
N LYS A 51 -24.99 -26.92 6.17
CA LYS A 51 -25.23 -26.92 4.72
C LYS A 51 -26.36 -25.94 4.44
N THR A 52 -26.02 -24.65 4.38
CA THR A 52 -26.82 -23.66 3.65
C THR A 52 -26.80 -24.04 2.17
N VAL A 53 -27.73 -24.91 1.78
CA VAL A 53 -28.00 -25.15 0.36
C VAL A 53 -28.49 -23.81 -0.18
N PRO A 54 -27.82 -23.19 -1.17
CA PRO A 54 -28.31 -21.94 -1.74
C PRO A 54 -29.67 -22.20 -2.38
N GLU A 55 -30.73 -21.67 -1.77
CA GLU A 55 -32.06 -21.67 -2.39
C GLU A 55 -32.03 -20.81 -3.64
N ALA A 56 -32.69 -21.27 -4.70
CA ALA A 56 -32.83 -20.51 -5.93
C ALA A 56 -33.64 -19.24 -5.64
N VAL A 57 -32.96 -18.10 -5.70
CA VAL A 57 -33.57 -16.78 -5.50
C VAL A 57 -34.55 -16.50 -6.64
N THR A 58 -35.75 -16.00 -6.34
CA THR A 58 -36.75 -15.64 -7.36
C THR A 58 -36.20 -14.54 -8.29
N PRO A 59 -36.69 -14.45 -9.55
CA PRO A 59 -36.23 -13.43 -10.51
C PRO A 59 -36.33 -12.00 -9.95
N GLU A 60 -37.39 -11.70 -9.20
CA GLU A 60 -37.59 -10.39 -8.54
C GLU A 60 -36.50 -10.08 -7.51
N ILE A 61 -36.04 -11.08 -6.75
CA ILE A 61 -34.96 -10.87 -5.78
C ILE A 61 -33.60 -10.80 -6.50
N GLN A 62 -33.40 -11.53 -7.59
CA GLN A 62 -32.18 -11.37 -8.41
C GLN A 62 -32.08 -9.97 -9.02
N GLU A 63 -33.20 -9.43 -9.51
CA GLU A 63 -33.27 -8.08 -10.05
C GLU A 63 -33.05 -7.03 -8.95
N SER A 64 -33.67 -7.18 -7.77
CA SER A 64 -33.42 -6.27 -6.65
C SER A 64 -31.97 -6.34 -6.15
N ILE A 65 -31.35 -7.52 -6.13
CA ILE A 65 -29.93 -7.68 -5.79
C ILE A 65 -29.07 -6.99 -6.83
N ARG A 66 -29.37 -7.13 -8.12
CA ARG A 66 -28.62 -6.46 -9.20
C ARG A 66 -28.73 -4.94 -9.09
N GLU A 67 -29.95 -4.40 -8.97
CA GLU A 67 -30.16 -2.95 -8.78
C GLU A 67 -29.45 -2.42 -7.54
N THR A 68 -29.50 -3.18 -6.43
CA THR A 68 -28.78 -2.83 -5.20
C THR A 68 -27.26 -2.85 -5.40
N GLN A 69 -26.73 -3.85 -6.10
CA GLN A 69 -25.30 -3.93 -6.41
C GLN A 69 -24.85 -2.81 -7.36
N GLU A 70 -25.65 -2.46 -8.35
CA GLU A 70 -25.39 -1.35 -9.27
C GLU A 70 -25.41 -0.01 -8.52
N ALA A 71 -26.38 0.20 -7.63
CA ALA A 71 -26.44 1.39 -6.77
C ALA A 71 -25.22 1.49 -5.84
N PHE A 72 -24.83 0.39 -5.17
CA PHE A 72 -23.62 0.37 -4.35
C PHE A 72 -22.34 0.58 -5.17
N ALA A 73 -22.28 0.08 -6.41
CA ALA A 73 -21.14 0.32 -7.29
C ALA A 73 -21.02 1.79 -7.66
N GLN A 74 -22.14 2.45 -8.00
CA GLN A 74 -22.18 3.89 -8.30
C GLN A 74 -21.83 4.74 -7.09
N GLU A 75 -22.38 4.43 -5.90
CA GLU A 75 -22.08 5.15 -4.67
C GLU A 75 -20.60 5.01 -4.31
N ARG A 76 -20.04 3.80 -4.44
CA ARG A 76 -18.62 3.55 -4.18
C ARG A 76 -17.71 4.30 -5.15
N GLU A 77 -18.06 4.33 -6.43
CA GLU A 77 -17.32 5.07 -7.45
C GLU A 77 -17.34 6.57 -7.16
N ALA A 78 -18.51 7.13 -6.83
CA ALA A 78 -18.64 8.53 -6.44
C ALA A 78 -17.83 8.87 -5.17
N SER A 79 -17.89 8.03 -4.13
CA SER A 79 -17.10 8.24 -2.91
C SER A 79 -15.59 8.13 -3.17
N MET A 80 -15.14 7.20 -4.01
CA MET A 80 -13.72 7.07 -4.35
C MET A 80 -13.19 8.31 -5.08
N VAL A 81 -14.00 8.88 -5.98
CA VAL A 81 -13.68 10.13 -6.67
C VAL A 81 -13.60 11.29 -5.69
N GLU A 82 -14.57 11.43 -4.79
CA GLU A 82 -14.57 12.48 -3.78
C GLU A 82 -13.38 12.38 -2.81
N GLU A 83 -13.06 11.18 -2.32
CA GLU A 83 -11.88 10.91 -1.47
C GLU A 83 -10.56 11.21 -2.17
N THR A 84 -10.53 11.18 -3.51
CA THR A 84 -9.36 11.49 -4.32
C THR A 84 -9.24 12.99 -4.60
N ILE A 85 -10.33 13.64 -4.98
CA ILE A 85 -10.34 15.05 -5.38
C ILE A 85 -10.08 15.97 -4.19
N GLN A 86 -10.71 15.71 -3.05
CA GLN A 86 -10.65 16.58 -1.87
C GLN A 86 -9.21 16.92 -1.40
N PRO A 87 -8.29 15.96 -1.22
CA PRO A 87 -6.92 16.28 -0.83
C PRO A 87 -6.18 17.10 -1.88
N VAL A 88 -6.47 16.91 -3.17
CA VAL A 88 -5.84 17.66 -4.28
C VAL A 88 -6.37 19.10 -4.33
N GLU A 89 -7.66 19.31 -4.18
CA GLU A 89 -8.24 20.65 -4.08
C GLU A 89 -7.69 21.40 -2.86
N LEU A 90 -7.63 20.72 -1.71
CA LEU A 90 -7.06 21.31 -0.49
C LEU A 90 -5.58 21.63 -0.69
N PHE A 91 -4.81 20.77 -1.36
CA PHE A 91 -3.43 21.05 -1.71
C PHE A 91 -3.29 22.34 -2.54
N LEU A 92 -4.04 22.46 -3.62
CA LEU A 92 -4.01 23.63 -4.51
C LEU A 92 -4.46 24.90 -3.80
N GLN A 93 -5.48 24.80 -2.95
CA GLN A 93 -5.92 25.92 -2.12
C GLN A 93 -4.81 26.40 -1.18
N ARG A 94 -4.17 25.48 -0.44
CA ARG A 94 -3.09 25.84 0.49
C ARG A 94 -1.84 26.35 -0.21
N LEU A 95 -1.59 25.86 -1.42
CA LEU A 95 -0.55 26.38 -2.28
C LEU A 95 -0.81 27.83 -2.69
N ALA A 96 -2.03 28.15 -3.15
CA ALA A 96 -2.43 29.51 -3.50
C ALA A 96 -2.48 30.48 -2.30
N GLU A 97 -2.77 29.97 -1.10
CA GLU A 97 -2.76 30.75 0.15
C GLU A 97 -1.34 30.93 0.72
N HIS A 98 -0.31 30.31 0.12
CA HIS A 98 1.05 30.22 0.67
C HIS A 98 1.10 29.59 2.09
N GLU A 99 0.18 28.69 2.39
CA GLU A 99 0.06 27.97 3.67
C GLU A 99 0.38 26.47 3.54
N LEU A 100 0.90 26.04 2.38
CA LEU A 100 1.15 24.62 2.10
C LEU A 100 2.02 23.94 3.17
N GLU A 101 3.13 24.58 3.58
CA GLU A 101 4.06 24.00 4.57
C GLU A 101 3.37 23.61 5.90
N ALA A 102 2.46 24.47 6.38
CA ALA A 102 1.71 24.24 7.61
C ALA A 102 0.68 23.11 7.47
N ALA A 103 0.15 22.91 6.26
CA ALA A 103 -0.90 21.95 5.96
C ALA A 103 -0.37 20.58 5.49
N LEU A 104 0.93 20.44 5.22
CA LEU A 104 1.54 19.19 4.71
C LEU A 104 1.15 17.94 5.52
N SER A 105 1.08 18.06 6.85
CA SER A 105 0.76 16.91 7.71
C SER A 105 -0.67 16.37 7.53
N GLN A 106 -1.57 17.17 6.96
CA GLN A 106 -2.96 16.81 6.71
C GLN A 106 -3.16 16.30 5.28
N ILE A 107 -2.42 16.87 4.33
CA ILE A 107 -2.67 16.71 2.89
C ILE A 107 -1.74 15.67 2.25
N VAL A 108 -0.52 15.56 2.76
CA VAL A 108 0.57 14.81 2.10
C VAL A 108 0.99 13.63 2.96
N GLU A 109 1.22 12.49 2.32
CA GLU A 109 1.67 11.27 2.99
C GLU A 109 2.98 11.53 3.75
N PRO A 110 3.14 11.04 5.00
CA PRO A 110 4.35 11.28 5.80
C PRO A 110 5.68 10.95 5.11
N SER A 111 5.70 9.96 4.22
CA SER A 111 6.87 9.54 3.45
C SER A 111 7.29 10.58 2.40
N TYR A 112 6.33 11.35 1.86
CA TYR A 112 6.54 12.33 0.78
C TYR A 112 6.66 13.77 1.29
N GLN A 113 6.27 14.04 2.55
CA GLN A 113 6.34 15.39 3.13
C GLN A 113 7.73 16.03 3.08
N SER A 114 8.80 15.27 3.27
CA SER A 114 10.17 15.82 3.20
C SER A 114 10.53 16.28 1.80
N ILE A 115 10.11 15.54 0.76
CA ILE A 115 10.37 15.87 -0.64
C ILE A 115 9.72 17.20 -0.98
N ILE A 116 8.47 17.42 -0.53
CA ILE A 116 7.80 18.71 -0.74
C ILE A 116 8.48 19.82 0.05
N ARG A 117 8.80 19.63 1.35
CA ARG A 117 9.46 20.66 2.18
C ARG A 117 10.79 21.11 1.61
N GLU A 118 11.60 20.18 1.12
CA GLU A 118 12.92 20.45 0.55
C GLU A 118 12.84 21.23 -0.77
N ASN A 119 11.71 21.15 -1.46
CA ASN A 119 11.49 21.74 -2.77
C ASN A 119 10.36 22.78 -2.80
N LEU A 120 9.97 23.37 -1.66
CA LEU A 120 8.87 24.35 -1.60
C LEU A 120 9.07 25.55 -2.53
N ASP A 121 10.32 25.93 -2.78
CA ASP A 121 10.69 27.03 -3.69
C ASP A 121 10.78 26.59 -5.18
N HIS A 122 10.40 25.35 -5.51
CA HIS A 122 10.47 24.83 -6.87
C HIS A 122 9.45 25.56 -7.79
N PRO A 123 9.84 25.96 -9.02
CA PRO A 123 8.96 26.71 -9.93
C PRO A 123 7.62 26.04 -10.22
N LEU A 124 7.57 24.70 -10.19
CA LEU A 124 6.33 23.93 -10.36
C LEU A 124 5.23 24.42 -9.42
N PHE A 125 5.53 24.70 -8.16
CA PHE A 125 4.52 25.07 -7.18
C PHE A 125 3.87 26.41 -7.50
N GLU A 126 4.64 27.38 -8.00
CA GLU A 126 4.09 28.63 -8.50
C GLU A 126 3.28 28.42 -9.79
N GLN A 127 3.73 27.53 -10.69
CA GLN A 127 3.01 27.22 -11.93
C GLN A 127 1.69 26.48 -11.68
N LEU A 128 1.59 25.72 -10.58
CA LEU A 128 0.37 25.03 -10.17
C LEU A 128 -0.65 25.94 -9.46
N ILE A 129 -0.28 27.18 -9.12
CA ILE A 129 -1.25 28.16 -8.61
C ILE A 129 -2.27 28.45 -9.71
N GLY A 130 -3.54 28.09 -9.47
CA GLY A 130 -4.61 28.22 -10.46
C GLY A 130 -4.76 27.03 -11.41
N ALA A 131 -4.02 25.93 -11.19
CA ALA A 131 -4.28 24.68 -11.89
C ALA A 131 -5.65 24.11 -11.50
N GLU A 132 -6.30 23.45 -12.46
CA GLU A 132 -7.56 22.74 -12.25
C GLU A 132 -7.36 21.23 -12.45
N ILE A 133 -8.20 20.43 -11.80
CA ILE A 133 -8.23 18.97 -12.01
C ILE A 133 -8.96 18.71 -13.32
N ALA A 134 -8.21 18.36 -14.37
CA ALA A 134 -8.77 18.06 -15.69
C ALA A 134 -9.38 16.65 -15.73
N GLU A 135 -8.70 15.68 -15.12
CA GLU A 135 -9.14 14.28 -15.14
C GLU A 135 -8.74 13.53 -13.87
N VAL A 136 -9.55 12.52 -13.50
CA VAL A 136 -9.26 11.58 -12.41
C VAL A 136 -9.21 10.17 -12.99
N PHE A 137 -8.08 9.49 -12.76
CA PHE A 137 -7.76 8.20 -13.36
C PHE A 137 -7.44 7.13 -12.30
N TYR A 138 -7.97 5.93 -12.53
CA TYR A 138 -7.79 4.74 -11.66
C TYR A 138 -7.18 3.59 -12.47
N PRO A 139 -5.84 3.46 -12.54
CA PRO A 139 -5.17 2.50 -13.42
C PRO A 139 -5.51 1.05 -13.11
N HIS A 140 -5.80 0.74 -11.84
CA HIS A 140 -6.15 -0.60 -11.41
C HIS A 140 -7.42 -0.55 -10.57
N ARG A 141 -8.57 -0.88 -11.20
CA ARG A 141 -9.83 -1.12 -10.48
C ARG A 141 -9.67 -2.34 -9.57
N GLY A 142 -9.32 -2.13 -8.29
CA GLY A 142 -9.20 -3.20 -7.31
C GLY A 142 -8.18 -2.96 -6.20
N LEU A 143 -6.94 -3.42 -6.41
CA LEU A 143 -5.91 -3.60 -5.36
C LEU A 143 -4.93 -2.44 -5.21
N SER A 144 -4.71 -1.64 -6.25
CA SER A 144 -3.91 -0.42 -6.13
C SER A 144 -4.83 0.70 -5.65
N LEU A 145 -4.53 1.24 -4.47
CA LEU A 145 -5.30 2.34 -3.87
C LEU A 145 -4.79 3.72 -4.31
N VAL A 146 -3.87 3.75 -5.28
CA VAL A 146 -3.36 5.00 -5.84
C VAL A 146 -4.27 5.43 -6.98
N ALA A 147 -4.97 6.55 -6.76
CA ALA A 147 -5.69 7.28 -7.78
C ALA A 147 -4.80 8.41 -8.31
N TYR A 148 -4.96 8.80 -9.56
CA TYR A 148 -4.14 9.84 -10.18
C TYR A 148 -5.04 10.97 -10.66
N CYS A 149 -4.68 12.21 -10.35
CA CYS A 149 -5.34 13.41 -10.86
C CYS A 149 -4.41 14.12 -11.83
N LEU A 150 -4.90 14.39 -13.04
CA LEU A 150 -4.23 15.28 -13.97
C LEU A 150 -4.58 16.72 -13.61
N LEU A 151 -3.56 17.51 -13.30
CA LEU A 151 -3.63 18.94 -13.09
C LEU A 151 -3.17 19.66 -14.35
N VAL A 152 -3.95 20.64 -14.78
CA VAL A 152 -3.61 21.49 -15.94
C VAL A 152 -3.74 22.95 -15.53
N ASN A 153 -2.73 23.75 -15.84
CA ASN A 153 -2.84 25.21 -15.81
C ASN A 153 -2.58 25.75 -17.21
N GLU A 154 -3.65 26.25 -17.86
CA GLU A 154 -3.56 26.81 -19.20
C GLU A 154 -2.79 28.14 -19.24
N GLU A 155 -2.71 28.89 -18.13
CA GLU A 155 -2.01 30.18 -18.09
C GLU A 155 -0.49 30.01 -18.10
N THR A 156 0.01 28.96 -17.46
CA THR A 156 1.44 28.67 -17.30
C THR A 156 1.94 27.51 -18.17
N ASP A 157 1.04 26.88 -18.94
CA ASP A 157 1.30 25.72 -19.81
C ASP A 157 1.97 24.56 -19.04
N VAL A 158 1.49 24.30 -17.81
CA VAL A 158 1.99 23.19 -16.98
C VAL A 158 0.97 22.07 -16.87
N GLN A 159 1.47 20.84 -16.92
CA GLN A 159 0.74 19.62 -16.61
C GLN A 159 1.47 18.89 -15.49
N ALA A 160 0.72 18.44 -14.50
CA ALA A 160 1.26 17.63 -13.42
C ALA A 160 0.27 16.52 -13.07
N ILE A 161 0.79 15.35 -12.71
CA ILE A 161 -0.03 14.23 -12.25
C ILE A 161 0.21 14.06 -10.75
N VAL A 162 -0.87 14.13 -9.97
CA VAL A 162 -0.82 13.94 -8.53
C VAL A 162 -1.38 12.57 -8.19
N GLY A 163 -0.55 11.73 -7.56
CA GLY A 163 -0.94 10.43 -7.03
C GLY A 163 -1.48 10.56 -5.61
N VAL A 164 -2.72 10.14 -5.40
CA VAL A 164 -3.41 10.13 -4.11
C VAL A 164 -3.52 8.69 -3.61
N GLU A 165 -2.98 8.42 -2.44
CA GLU A 165 -3.07 7.14 -1.74
C GLU A 165 -3.71 7.36 -0.38
N LEU A 166 -4.76 6.58 -0.06
CA LEU A 166 -5.47 6.65 1.23
C LEU A 166 -5.93 8.07 1.61
N GLY A 167 -6.35 8.86 0.62
CA GLY A 167 -6.81 10.24 0.81
C GLY A 167 -5.69 11.26 1.09
N GLN A 168 -4.44 10.92 0.79
CA GLN A 168 -3.29 11.82 0.91
C GLN A 168 -2.47 11.83 -0.37
N ILE A 169 -1.82 12.96 -0.66
CA ILE A 169 -0.88 13.06 -1.78
C ILE A 169 0.38 12.26 -1.45
N ALA A 170 0.62 11.22 -2.23
CA ALA A 170 1.79 10.34 -2.10
C ALA A 170 2.85 10.64 -3.17
N TYR A 171 2.44 11.13 -4.34
CA TYR A 171 3.34 11.40 -5.46
C TYR A 171 2.91 12.65 -6.24
N ILE A 172 3.89 13.39 -6.75
CA ILE A 172 3.70 14.40 -7.77
C ILE A 172 4.63 14.04 -8.92
N TYR A 173 4.12 14.07 -10.15
CA TYR A 173 4.86 13.84 -11.37
C TYR A 173 4.69 15.03 -12.30
N ALA A 174 5.78 15.60 -12.80
CA ALA A 174 5.76 16.66 -13.81
C ALA A 174 7.10 16.70 -14.56
N ASP A 175 7.10 17.24 -15.78
CA ASP A 175 8.30 17.28 -16.65
C ASP A 175 9.53 17.88 -15.95
N ASP A 176 9.36 18.99 -15.24
CA ASP A 176 10.45 19.69 -14.52
C ASP A 176 10.60 19.27 -13.05
N TRP A 177 9.88 18.25 -12.59
CA TRP A 177 9.90 17.76 -11.20
C TRP A 177 10.55 16.39 -11.05
N ASN A 178 10.39 15.54 -12.06
CA ASN A 178 10.85 14.17 -12.01
C ASN A 178 12.38 14.12 -12.12
N GLU A 179 13.06 13.70 -11.05
CA GLU A 179 14.53 13.61 -11.04
C GLU A 179 15.03 12.24 -11.55
N SER A 180 14.26 11.18 -11.31
CA SER A 180 14.66 9.81 -11.66
C SER A 180 14.09 9.38 -13.00
N GLN A 181 14.83 8.52 -13.71
CA GLN A 181 14.35 7.93 -14.97
C GLN A 181 13.05 7.13 -14.76
N GLU A 182 12.88 6.50 -13.61
CA GLU A 182 11.66 5.77 -13.25
C GLU A 182 10.47 6.71 -13.14
N ASP A 183 10.63 7.89 -12.52
CA ASP A 183 9.56 8.88 -12.39
C ASP A 183 9.18 9.50 -13.73
N ILE A 184 10.16 9.75 -14.61
CA ILE A 184 9.94 10.25 -15.97
C ILE A 184 9.14 9.22 -16.78
N GLU A 185 9.58 7.96 -16.80
CA GLU A 185 8.87 6.88 -17.51
C GLU A 185 7.47 6.68 -16.94
N LYS A 186 7.31 6.80 -15.62
CA LYS A 186 6.00 6.70 -14.97
C LYS A 186 5.07 7.84 -15.37
N TYR A 187 5.57 9.07 -15.42
CA TYR A 187 4.81 10.24 -15.87
C TYR A 187 4.36 10.11 -17.32
N GLU A 188 5.27 9.75 -18.24
CA GLU A 188 4.95 9.52 -19.65
C GLU A 188 3.89 8.43 -19.81
N SER A 189 4.06 7.30 -19.13
CA SER A 189 3.10 6.20 -19.14
C SER A 189 1.72 6.62 -18.63
N LEU A 190 1.65 7.40 -17.55
CA LEU A 190 0.37 7.87 -16.99
C LEU A 190 -0.30 8.87 -17.94
N LEU A 191 0.44 9.79 -18.54
CA LEU A 191 -0.11 10.72 -19.54
C LEU A 191 -0.67 9.99 -20.76
N GLU A 192 0.00 8.95 -21.25
CA GLU A 192 -0.49 8.13 -22.36
C GLU A 192 -1.77 7.38 -21.98
N GLU A 193 -1.81 6.78 -20.79
CA GLU A 193 -3.00 6.06 -20.30
C GLU A 193 -4.22 6.98 -20.11
N ILE A 194 -3.99 8.20 -19.63
CA ILE A 194 -5.04 9.22 -19.47
C ILE A 194 -5.57 9.63 -20.85
N LYS A 195 -4.69 10.04 -21.78
CA LYS A 195 -5.08 10.43 -23.15
C LYS A 195 -5.79 9.32 -23.92
N HIS A 196 -5.44 8.05 -23.68
CA HIS A 196 -6.08 6.93 -24.36
C HIS A 196 -7.47 6.58 -23.80
N ASN A 197 -7.82 7.03 -22.59
CA ASN A 197 -9.17 6.85 -22.04
C ASN A 197 -10.15 7.94 -22.47
N GLU A 198 -9.68 9.03 -23.10
CA GLU A 198 -10.54 10.08 -23.67
C GLU A 198 -11.11 9.74 -25.06
N ASP A 199 -10.58 8.72 -25.76
CA ASP A 199 -11.01 8.23 -27.09
C ASP A 199 -12.07 7.10 -27.04
#